data_AF-A0A1G5F2Y2-F1
#
_entry.id   AF-A0A1G5F2Y2-F1
#
_cell.length_a   1.000
_cell.length_b   1.000
_cell.length_c   1.000
_cell.angle_alpha   90.00
_cell.angle_beta   90.00
_cell.angle_gamma   90.00
#
_symmetry.space_group_name_H-M   'P 1'
#
loop_
_entity.id
_entity.type
_entity.pdbx_description
1 polymer ?
#
loop_
_entity_poly.entity_id
_entity_poly.type
_entity_poly.pdbx_seq_one_letter_code
_entity_poly.pdbx_strand_id
1 'polypeptide(L)'
;MKSKIIIGTVAAVAVLGGGYTVSRMDFIGTGKVGIVYNYKDGVQDTVLTPGMHFIAPMNKVKEFSTSNEILVLTKDKRDGSKEDDSFKVATSDDASIAVSFQMSYRYDPDTVIDTYKRFKGMDGEDIIENRVKTVLKSKISEVTTDYSMMDIYSGNRSELNNAITEYLNKDFHKKYGIEVLDASIVDVHPDKKLKQAIDNRVTALQEKQQAQAEQEKVKVQKETEKLQAEADAQIELTKAKADAKKAKVKAAAEAENTKTKAKAQAEANKELSASITDELIKMKEAEAHYKNGWVTVQGADAVIADK
;
A
#
# COMPACT_ATOMS: atom_id res chain seq x y z
N MET A 1 48.39 81.42 -11.75
CA MET A 1 47.21 81.26 -10.86
C MET A 1 46.05 80.53 -11.54
N LYS A 2 45.58 80.97 -12.72
CA LYS A 2 44.42 80.36 -13.42
C LYS A 2 44.52 78.83 -13.64
N SER A 3 45.68 78.32 -14.08
CA SER A 3 45.88 76.87 -14.30
C SER A 3 45.78 76.03 -13.01
N LYS A 4 46.31 76.51 -11.87
CA LYS A 4 46.21 75.80 -10.58
C LYS A 4 44.78 75.75 -10.04
N ILE A 5 43.99 76.80 -10.29
CA ILE A 5 42.56 76.84 -9.94
C ILE A 5 41.78 75.85 -10.80
N ILE A 6 42.01 75.82 -12.11
CA ILE A 6 41.34 74.88 -13.03
C ILE A 6 41.67 73.43 -12.65
N ILE A 7 42.93 73.11 -12.37
CA ILE A 7 43.34 71.77 -11.95
C ILE A 7 42.69 71.39 -10.61
N GLY A 8 42.64 72.32 -9.64
CA GLY A 8 41.96 72.10 -8.35
C GLY A 8 40.45 71.87 -8.50
N THR A 9 39.79 72.62 -9.38
CA THR A 9 38.36 72.44 -9.66
C THR A 9 38.08 71.11 -10.37
N VAL A 10 38.90 70.73 -11.36
CA VAL A 10 38.75 69.45 -12.07
C VAL A 10 38.99 68.27 -11.12
N ALA A 11 40.01 68.35 -10.27
CA ALA A 11 40.27 67.32 -9.26
C ALA A 11 39.13 67.20 -8.24
N ALA A 12 38.57 68.33 -7.78
CA ALA A 12 37.42 68.31 -6.87
C ALA A 12 36.17 67.70 -7.52
N VAL A 13 35.89 68.02 -8.78
CA VAL A 13 34.77 67.42 -9.53
C VAL A 13 34.99 65.93 -9.77
N ALA A 14 36.22 65.50 -10.05
CA ALA A 14 36.54 64.08 -10.23
C ALA A 14 36.39 63.29 -8.92
N VAL A 15 36.83 63.84 -7.78
CA VAL A 15 36.68 63.20 -6.46
C VAL A 15 35.23 63.17 -6.03
N LEU A 16 34.48 64.27 -6.22
CA LEU A 16 33.05 64.34 -5.90
C LEU A 16 32.23 63.42 -6.82
N GLY A 17 32.51 63.40 -8.12
CA GLY A 17 31.84 62.54 -9.09
C GLY A 17 32.20 61.05 -8.91
N GLY A 18 33.46 60.75 -8.61
CA GLY A 18 33.91 59.40 -8.27
C GLY A 18 33.28 58.89 -6.97
N GLY A 19 33.32 59.69 -5.91
CA GLY A 19 32.66 59.40 -4.64
C GLY A 19 31.14 59.25 -4.78
N TYR A 20 30.52 60.10 -5.59
CA TYR A 20 29.09 60.00 -5.92
C TYR A 20 28.76 58.72 -6.68
N THR A 21 29.58 58.31 -7.64
CA THR A 21 29.33 57.08 -8.41
C THR A 21 29.49 55.84 -7.52
N VAL A 22 30.55 55.79 -6.70
CA VAL A 22 30.81 54.67 -5.80
C VAL A 22 29.73 54.55 -4.71
N SER A 23 29.25 55.67 -4.16
CA SER A 23 28.16 55.67 -3.17
C SER A 23 26.79 55.24 -3.73
N ARG A 24 26.65 55.08 -5.06
CA ARG A 24 25.41 54.69 -5.74
C ARG A 24 25.49 53.30 -6.38
N MET A 25 26.53 52.54 -6.06
CA MET A 25 26.64 51.13 -6.39
C MET A 25 25.97 50.33 -5.28
N ASP A 26 24.84 49.68 -5.56
CA ASP A 26 24.29 48.69 -4.64
C ASP A 26 24.65 47.29 -5.10
N PHE A 27 24.83 46.41 -4.12
CA PHE A 27 25.13 45.01 -4.32
C PHE A 27 23.88 44.19 -4.07
N ILE A 28 23.41 43.50 -5.10
CA ILE A 28 22.33 42.51 -4.98
C ILE A 28 22.96 41.18 -4.56
N GLY A 29 22.57 40.72 -3.38
CA GLY A 29 23.06 39.46 -2.82
C GLY A 29 22.78 38.26 -3.72
N THR A 30 23.61 37.22 -3.60
CA THR A 30 23.39 35.94 -4.28
C THR A 30 22.05 35.36 -3.87
N GLY A 31 21.29 34.84 -4.83
CA GLY A 31 19.97 34.27 -4.54
C GLY A 31 18.84 35.28 -4.45
N LYS A 32 19.09 36.57 -4.73
CA LYS A 32 18.06 37.61 -4.76
C LYS A 32 17.99 38.31 -6.11
N VAL A 33 16.84 38.89 -6.37
CA VAL A 33 16.64 39.83 -7.48
C VAL A 33 16.15 41.17 -6.94
N GLY A 34 16.62 42.25 -7.55
CA GLY A 34 16.25 43.61 -7.20
C GLY A 34 15.23 44.18 -8.17
N ILE A 35 14.10 44.68 -7.66
CA ILE A 35 13.15 45.46 -8.44
C ILE A 35 13.45 46.94 -8.24
N VAL A 36 13.68 47.64 -9.35
CA VAL A 36 13.97 49.08 -9.36
C VAL A 36 12.68 49.85 -9.57
N TYR A 37 12.44 50.86 -8.72
CA TYR A 37 11.33 51.78 -8.90
C TYR A 37 11.71 53.22 -8.56
N ASN A 38 10.97 54.18 -9.11
CA ASN A 38 11.05 55.58 -8.72
C ASN A 38 9.64 56.21 -8.64
N TYR A 39 9.52 57.38 -8.01
CA TYR A 39 8.23 58.05 -7.85
C TYR A 39 7.71 58.71 -9.14
N LYS A 40 8.54 58.82 -10.17
CA LYS A 40 8.23 59.57 -11.41
C LYS A 40 7.76 58.64 -12.53
N ASP A 41 8.54 57.60 -12.80
CA ASP A 41 8.37 56.63 -13.89
C ASP A 41 7.80 55.29 -13.38
N GLY A 42 7.69 55.11 -12.06
CA GLY A 42 7.09 53.92 -11.45
C GLY A 42 8.07 52.75 -11.38
N VAL A 43 7.57 51.54 -11.62
CA VAL A 43 8.35 50.29 -11.55
C VAL A 43 9.01 50.02 -12.90
N GLN A 44 10.31 49.72 -12.90
CA GLN A 44 11.03 49.35 -14.11
C GLN A 44 10.70 47.91 -14.52
N ASP A 45 10.70 47.64 -15.83
CA ASP A 45 10.33 46.33 -16.38
C ASP A 45 11.49 45.32 -16.36
N THR A 46 12.66 45.70 -15.85
CA THR A 46 13.84 44.82 -15.72
C THR A 46 14.21 44.59 -14.26
N VAL A 47 14.45 43.33 -13.91
CA VAL A 47 15.00 42.94 -12.61
C VAL A 47 16.53 43.03 -12.62
N LEU A 48 17.11 43.42 -11.47
CA LEU A 48 18.54 43.35 -11.23
C LEU A 48 18.90 41.96 -10.73
N THR A 49 19.79 41.27 -11.45
CA THR A 49 20.33 39.96 -11.04
C THR A 49 21.37 40.12 -9.93
N PRO A 50 21.79 39.04 -9.25
CA PRO A 50 22.89 39.10 -8.29
C PRO A 50 24.15 39.75 -8.88
N GLY A 51 24.79 40.60 -8.08
CA GLY A 51 25.96 41.36 -8.51
C GLY A 51 25.86 42.85 -8.20
N MET A 52 26.86 43.58 -8.69
CA MET A 52 27.02 45.01 -8.41
C MET A 52 26.36 45.84 -9.51
N HIS A 53 25.40 46.68 -9.15
CA HIS A 53 24.63 47.48 -10.08
C HIS A 53 24.71 48.97 -9.73
N PHE A 54 24.81 49.82 -10.75
CA PHE A 54 24.71 51.26 -10.57
C PHE A 54 23.23 51.68 -10.55
N ILE A 55 22.77 52.26 -9.45
CA ILE A 55 21.38 52.68 -9.29
C ILE A 55 21.27 54.20 -9.26
N ALA A 56 20.52 54.71 -10.24
CA ALA A 56 20.33 56.15 -10.39
C ALA A 56 19.80 56.80 -9.10
N PRO A 57 20.16 58.05 -8.78
CA PRO A 57 19.88 58.73 -7.50
C PRO A 57 18.42 58.73 -7.04
N MET A 58 17.49 58.78 -8.00
CA MET A 58 16.04 58.84 -7.73
C MET A 58 15.40 57.45 -7.66
N ASN A 59 16.15 56.39 -7.94
CA ASN A 59 15.68 55.02 -7.95
C ASN A 59 15.90 54.37 -6.59
N LYS A 60 14.98 53.50 -6.21
CA LYS A 60 15.02 52.63 -5.04
C LYS A 60 14.96 51.19 -5.50
N VAL A 61 15.57 50.29 -4.72
CA VAL A 61 15.56 48.85 -5.01
C VAL A 61 14.89 48.10 -3.88
N LYS A 62 14.03 47.15 -4.25
CA LYS A 62 13.43 46.17 -3.33
C LYS A 62 13.90 44.78 -3.71
N GLU A 63 14.39 44.03 -2.73
CA GLU A 63 14.94 42.70 -2.94
C GLU A 63 13.89 41.62 -2.73
N PHE A 64 13.93 40.61 -3.59
CA PHE A 64 13.10 39.41 -3.52
C PHE A 64 14.00 38.18 -3.54
N SER A 65 13.76 37.23 -2.63
CA SER A 65 14.57 36.00 -2.58
C SER A 65 14.10 35.01 -3.65
N THR A 66 15.00 34.72 -4.58
CA THR A 66 14.86 33.68 -5.61
C THR A 66 15.57 32.38 -5.22
N SER A 67 16.29 32.39 -4.10
CA SER A 67 16.81 31.21 -3.42
C SER A 67 15.75 30.57 -2.54
N ASN A 68 15.99 29.32 -2.16
CA ASN A 68 15.12 28.59 -1.26
C ASN A 68 15.15 29.24 0.14
N GLU A 69 14.01 29.75 0.57
CA GLU A 69 13.75 30.27 1.91
C GLU A 69 12.84 29.30 2.67
N ILE A 70 12.95 29.29 3.99
CA ILE A 70 12.13 28.44 4.85
C ILE A 70 11.22 29.29 5.72
N LEU A 71 9.92 29.10 5.58
CA LEU A 71 8.90 29.60 6.47
C LEU A 71 8.58 28.51 7.52
N VAL A 72 8.79 28.81 8.79
CA VAL A 72 8.47 27.91 9.91
C VAL A 72 7.35 28.51 10.75
N LEU A 73 6.30 27.72 11.01
CA LEU A 73 5.18 28.03 11.89
C LEU A 73 5.09 26.93 12.95
N THR A 74 5.89 27.06 14.00
CA THR A 74 6.00 26.07 15.08
C THR A 74 5.63 26.67 16.43
N LYS A 75 5.35 25.79 17.38
CA LYS A 75 5.08 26.15 18.78
C LYS A 75 6.35 26.56 19.54
N ASP A 76 7.50 25.99 19.20
CA ASP A 76 8.76 26.18 19.93
C ASP A 76 9.64 27.23 19.24
N LYS A 77 10.16 28.18 20.03
CA LYS A 77 11.06 29.22 19.54
C LYS A 77 12.41 28.67 19.04
N ARG A 78 12.79 27.48 19.50
CA ARG A 78 14.07 26.83 19.12
C ARG A 78 14.10 26.35 17.68
N ASP A 79 12.93 26.14 17.07
CA ASP A 79 12.80 25.60 15.71
C ASP A 79 12.67 26.69 14.65
N GLY A 80 12.90 27.97 15.00
CA GLY A 80 12.91 29.10 14.07
C GLY A 80 11.67 30.01 14.14
N SER A 81 10.66 29.67 14.94
CA SER A 81 9.52 30.57 15.22
C SER A 81 9.90 31.66 16.23
N LYS A 82 9.36 32.88 16.06
CA LYS A 82 9.56 33.96 17.05
C LYS A 82 8.66 33.76 18.29
N GLU A 83 7.51 33.11 18.12
CA GLU A 83 6.47 32.85 19.14
C GLU A 83 5.76 31.48 18.96
N ASP A 84 4.59 31.27 19.57
CA ASP A 84 3.74 30.10 19.28
C ASP A 84 2.95 30.37 18.00
N ASP A 85 3.53 30.01 16.86
CA ASP A 85 2.91 30.11 15.55
C ASP A 85 2.18 28.83 15.13
N SER A 86 2.08 27.85 16.04
CA SER A 86 1.26 26.67 15.79
C SER A 86 -0.20 27.08 15.57
N PHE A 87 -0.90 26.32 14.76
CA PHE A 87 -2.29 26.62 14.43
C PHE A 87 -3.13 25.38 14.38
N LYS A 88 -4.44 25.57 14.58
CA LYS A 88 -5.40 24.48 14.54
C LYS A 88 -5.85 24.24 13.10
N VAL A 89 -5.85 22.98 12.70
CA VAL A 89 -6.45 22.52 11.45
C VAL A 89 -7.64 21.62 11.76
N ALA A 90 -8.61 21.61 10.84
CA ALA A 90 -9.74 20.69 10.87
C ALA A 90 -9.39 19.41 10.09
N THR A 91 -9.98 18.30 10.52
CA THR A 91 -9.83 16.97 9.92
C THR A 91 -11.17 16.44 9.43
N SER A 92 -11.14 15.41 8.58
CA SER A 92 -12.36 14.76 8.03
C SER A 92 -13.26 14.12 9.11
N ASP A 93 -12.71 13.79 10.28
CA ASP A 93 -13.41 13.22 11.42
C ASP A 93 -13.86 14.26 12.46
N ASP A 94 -13.99 15.53 12.04
CA ASP A 94 -14.46 16.67 12.85
C ASP A 94 -13.57 16.95 14.08
N ALA A 95 -12.29 16.58 14.01
CA ALA A 95 -11.31 16.90 15.04
C ALA A 95 -10.59 18.22 14.71
N SER A 96 -10.18 18.92 15.76
CA SER A 96 -9.38 20.15 15.65
C SER A 96 -8.05 19.97 16.37
N ILE A 97 -6.96 20.02 15.60
CA ILE A 97 -5.63 19.60 16.06
C ILE A 97 -4.63 20.72 15.83
N ALA A 98 -3.84 21.05 16.85
CA ALA A 98 -2.77 22.03 16.69
C ALA A 98 -1.60 21.38 15.96
N VAL A 99 -1.07 22.03 14.93
CA VAL A 99 0.03 21.52 14.11
C VAL A 99 1.15 22.54 14.00
N SER A 100 2.37 22.03 13.91
CA SER A 100 3.55 22.75 13.45
C SER A 100 3.71 22.53 11.96
N PHE A 101 4.01 23.59 11.21
CA PHE A 101 4.11 23.55 9.76
C PHE A 101 5.41 24.19 9.28
N GLN A 102 5.95 23.68 8.18
CA GLN A 102 7.10 24.25 7.49
C GLN A 102 6.84 24.30 5.99
N MET A 103 7.32 25.37 5.35
CA MET A 103 7.25 25.54 3.90
C MET A 103 8.56 26.09 3.36
N SER A 104 9.17 25.37 2.42
CA SER A 104 10.26 25.85 1.59
C SER A 104 9.70 26.53 0.35
N TYR A 105 10.11 27.77 0.08
CA TYR A 105 9.58 28.58 -1.00
C TYR A 105 10.65 29.47 -1.64
N ARG A 106 10.35 30.00 -2.82
CA ARG A 106 11.13 31.07 -3.47
C ARG A 106 10.22 31.92 -4.36
N TYR A 107 10.62 33.15 -4.63
CA TYR A 107 9.93 33.95 -5.66
C TYR A 107 10.33 33.49 -7.06
N ASP A 108 9.34 33.41 -7.94
CA ASP A 108 9.56 33.16 -9.38
C ASP A 108 10.16 34.44 -10.01
N PRO A 109 11.41 34.38 -10.55
CA PRO A 109 12.07 35.53 -11.14
C PRO A 109 11.29 36.17 -12.29
N ASP A 110 10.51 35.39 -13.03
CA ASP A 110 9.80 35.84 -14.23
C ASP A 110 8.54 36.63 -13.88
N THR A 111 7.95 36.39 -12.70
CA THR A 111 6.71 37.05 -12.26
C THR A 111 6.90 38.04 -11.12
N VAL A 112 8.13 38.20 -10.62
CA VAL A 112 8.43 39.02 -9.42
C VAL A 112 8.03 40.50 -9.58
N ILE A 113 8.14 41.06 -10.79
CA ILE A 113 7.72 42.44 -11.10
C ILE A 113 6.19 42.58 -10.95
N ASP A 114 5.44 41.60 -11.47
CA ASP A 114 3.98 41.57 -11.36
C ASP A 114 3.54 41.39 -9.91
N THR A 115 4.25 40.55 -9.15
CA THR A 115 4.05 40.42 -7.71
C THR A 115 4.24 41.76 -7.00
N TYR A 116 5.34 42.46 -7.25
CA TYR A 116 5.60 43.76 -6.65
C TYR A 116 4.51 44.80 -6.97
N LYS A 117 4.10 44.88 -8.24
CA LYS A 117 3.00 45.75 -8.69
C LYS A 117 1.68 45.38 -8.00
N ARG A 118 1.35 44.09 -7.93
CA ARG A 118 0.12 43.55 -7.32
C ARG A 118 0.01 43.86 -5.83
N PHE A 119 1.11 43.74 -5.09
CA PHE A 119 1.14 44.03 -3.65
C PHE A 119 1.52 45.49 -3.35
N LYS A 120 1.32 46.40 -4.31
CA LYS A 120 1.44 47.85 -4.13
C LYS A 120 2.83 48.29 -3.63
N GLY A 121 3.87 47.61 -4.09
CA GLY A 121 5.25 47.94 -3.77
C GLY A 121 5.75 47.43 -2.41
N MET A 122 5.05 46.45 -1.83
CA MET A 122 5.44 45.77 -0.59
C MET A 122 6.72 44.95 -0.78
N ASP A 123 7.50 44.82 0.30
CA ASP A 123 8.72 44.01 0.30
C ASP A 123 8.40 42.53 0.28
N GLY A 124 9.33 41.72 -0.27
CA GLY A 124 9.15 40.27 -0.34
C GLY A 124 8.86 39.65 1.03
N GLU A 125 9.56 40.08 2.08
CA GLU A 125 9.33 39.62 3.46
C GLU A 125 7.94 40.05 3.98
N ASP A 126 7.53 41.29 3.73
CA ASP A 126 6.24 41.81 4.16
C ASP A 126 5.07 41.09 3.48
N ILE A 127 5.23 40.67 2.22
CA ILE A 127 4.25 39.85 1.51
C ILE A 127 4.10 38.50 2.21
N ILE A 128 5.21 37.86 2.58
CA ILE A 128 5.20 36.59 3.29
C ILE A 128 4.50 36.74 4.65
N GLU A 129 4.93 37.74 5.44
CA GLU A 129 4.45 37.94 6.81
C GLU A 129 2.97 38.36 6.86
N ASN A 130 2.57 39.32 6.02
CA ASN A 130 1.27 39.99 6.15
C ASN A 130 0.21 39.49 5.14
N ARG A 131 0.61 38.73 4.12
CA ARG A 131 -0.32 38.22 3.08
C ARG A 131 -0.35 36.71 3.05
N VAL A 132 0.81 36.07 2.91
CA VAL A 132 0.90 34.62 2.76
C VAL A 132 0.57 33.91 4.06
N LYS A 133 1.25 34.24 5.18
CA LYS A 133 0.98 33.63 6.50
C LYS A 133 -0.50 33.73 6.91
N THR A 134 -1.18 34.84 6.59
CA THR A 134 -2.59 35.08 6.94
C THR A 134 -3.53 34.06 6.30
N VAL A 135 -3.29 33.68 5.04
CA VAL A 135 -4.15 32.73 4.32
C VAL A 135 -3.66 31.29 4.43
N LEU A 136 -2.38 31.10 4.73
CA LEU A 136 -1.71 29.80 4.79
C LEU A 136 -2.43 28.83 5.73
N LYS A 137 -2.81 29.27 6.94
CA LYS A 137 -3.55 28.45 7.91
C LYS A 137 -4.87 27.93 7.34
N SER A 138 -5.64 28.81 6.68
CA SER A 138 -6.90 28.44 6.03
C SER A 138 -6.69 27.49 4.85
N LYS A 139 -5.62 27.69 4.07
CA LYS A 139 -5.31 26.88 2.89
C LYS A 139 -4.85 25.48 3.27
N ILE A 140 -4.03 25.37 4.31
CA ILE A 140 -3.64 24.07 4.87
C ILE A 140 -4.87 23.37 5.42
N SER A 141 -5.74 24.09 6.14
CA SER A 141 -6.97 23.49 6.68
C SER A 141 -7.93 22.99 5.60
N GLU A 142 -7.93 23.59 4.40
CA GLU A 142 -8.74 23.14 3.26
C GLU A 142 -8.24 21.81 2.69
N VAL A 143 -6.94 21.53 2.79
CA VAL A 143 -6.36 20.24 2.39
C VAL A 143 -6.57 19.20 3.48
N THR A 144 -6.32 19.55 4.75
CA THR A 144 -6.40 18.58 5.86
C THR A 144 -7.81 18.09 6.16
N THR A 145 -8.86 18.80 5.71
CA THR A 145 -10.26 18.35 5.85
C THR A 145 -10.56 17.07 5.10
N ASP A 146 -9.76 16.71 4.10
CA ASP A 146 -9.91 15.44 3.36
C ASP A 146 -9.20 14.26 4.07
N TYR A 147 -8.43 14.53 5.12
CA TYR A 147 -7.62 13.54 5.84
C TYR A 147 -8.14 13.33 7.26
N SER A 148 -8.06 12.11 7.79
CA SER A 148 -8.43 11.86 9.18
C SER A 148 -7.35 12.36 10.13
N MET A 149 -7.70 12.58 11.41
CA MET A 149 -6.70 12.87 12.44
C MET A 149 -5.59 11.82 12.47
N MET A 150 -5.91 10.54 12.25
CA MET A 150 -4.91 9.47 12.32
C MET A 150 -3.92 9.51 11.16
N ASP A 151 -4.35 9.99 9.98
CA ASP A 151 -3.48 10.21 8.83
C ASP A 151 -2.48 11.33 9.16
N ILE A 152 -2.98 12.47 9.64
CA ILE A 152 -2.10 13.61 9.99
C ILE A 152 -1.14 13.22 11.13
N TYR A 153 -1.61 12.45 12.12
CA TYR A 153 -0.81 12.05 13.27
C TYR A 153 0.24 10.99 12.94
N SER A 154 -0.10 9.94 12.18
CA SER A 154 0.71 8.71 12.10
C SER A 154 0.75 7.98 10.74
N GLY A 155 -0.13 8.31 9.78
CA GLY A 155 -0.30 7.52 8.54
C GLY A 155 -0.25 8.40 7.28
N ASN A 156 0.53 8.01 6.26
CA ASN A 156 0.53 8.69 4.96
C ASN A 156 0.90 10.20 4.97
N ARG A 157 1.77 10.65 5.90
CA ARG A 157 2.28 12.03 5.88
C ARG A 157 2.91 12.43 4.54
N SER A 158 3.49 11.49 3.80
CA SER A 158 4.05 11.75 2.47
C SER A 158 2.97 12.21 1.47
N GLU A 159 1.84 11.50 1.42
CA GLU A 159 0.72 11.84 0.54
C GLU A 159 0.10 13.18 0.91
N LEU A 160 -0.14 13.40 2.21
CA LEU A 160 -0.63 14.68 2.72
C LEU A 160 0.33 15.84 2.40
N ASN A 161 1.62 15.70 2.68
CA ASN A 161 2.61 16.74 2.41
C ASN A 161 2.72 17.03 0.91
N ASN A 162 2.64 16.01 0.04
CA ASN A 162 2.60 16.20 -1.40
C ASN A 162 1.34 16.96 -1.84
N ALA A 163 0.17 16.59 -1.31
CA ALA A 163 -1.09 17.26 -1.60
C ALA A 163 -1.07 18.74 -1.15
N ILE A 164 -0.56 19.01 0.07
CA ILE A 164 -0.37 20.38 0.56
C ILE A 164 0.59 21.14 -0.35
N THR A 165 1.73 20.54 -0.72
CA THR A 165 2.74 21.18 -1.58
C THR A 165 2.17 21.53 -2.94
N GLU A 166 1.49 20.59 -3.60
CA GLU A 166 0.88 20.82 -4.92
C GLU A 166 -0.20 21.91 -4.85
N TYR A 167 -1.07 21.84 -3.84
CA TYR A 167 -2.15 22.80 -3.64
C TYR A 167 -1.60 24.21 -3.39
N LEU A 168 -0.66 24.35 -2.45
CA LEU A 168 -0.04 25.64 -2.12
C LEU A 168 0.79 26.17 -3.29
N ASN A 169 1.56 25.34 -3.99
CA ASN A 169 2.33 25.77 -5.15
C ASN A 169 1.41 26.33 -6.24
N LYS A 170 0.33 25.63 -6.56
CA LYS A 170 -0.65 26.09 -7.56
C LYS A 170 -1.31 27.40 -7.17
N ASP A 171 -1.76 27.54 -5.93
CA ASP A 171 -2.44 28.76 -5.47
C ASP A 171 -1.46 29.93 -5.34
N PHE A 172 -0.28 29.69 -4.77
CA PHE A 172 0.67 30.74 -4.44
C PHE A 172 1.53 31.19 -5.61
N HIS A 173 1.83 30.29 -6.56
CA HIS A 173 2.48 30.69 -7.81
C HIS A 173 1.59 31.70 -8.55
N LYS A 174 0.30 31.37 -8.69
CA LYS A 174 -0.66 32.25 -9.36
C LYS A 174 -0.91 33.56 -8.60
N LYS A 175 -1.09 33.53 -7.28
CA LYS A 175 -1.53 34.69 -6.49
C LYS A 175 -0.39 35.56 -5.98
N TYR A 176 0.77 34.99 -5.70
CA TYR A 176 1.89 35.67 -5.06
C TYR A 176 3.19 35.61 -5.87
N GLY A 177 3.24 34.88 -6.99
CA GLY A 177 4.49 34.65 -7.72
C GLY A 177 5.51 33.88 -6.88
N ILE A 178 5.01 33.00 -6.00
CA ILE A 178 5.82 32.19 -5.09
C ILE A 178 5.73 30.75 -5.54
N GLU A 179 6.89 30.15 -5.81
CA GLU A 179 7.01 28.71 -5.98
C GLU A 179 7.15 28.05 -4.62
N VAL A 180 6.26 27.10 -4.33
CA VAL A 180 6.34 26.27 -3.13
C VAL A 180 7.05 24.99 -3.50
N LEU A 181 8.23 24.77 -2.90
CA LEU A 181 9.12 23.66 -3.21
C LEU A 181 8.80 22.43 -2.36
N ASP A 182 8.50 22.66 -1.09
CA ASP A 182 8.09 21.65 -0.12
C ASP A 182 7.20 22.31 0.94
N ALA A 183 6.14 21.63 1.34
CA ALA A 183 5.25 22.07 2.41
C ALA A 183 4.82 20.87 3.25
N SER A 184 5.10 20.92 4.54
CA SER A 184 4.96 19.76 5.40
C SER A 184 4.46 20.10 6.82
N ILE A 185 3.65 19.19 7.36
CA ILE A 185 3.29 19.19 8.78
C ILE A 185 4.41 18.48 9.54
N VAL A 186 5.14 19.24 10.35
CA VAL A 186 6.31 18.78 11.10
C VAL A 186 5.88 17.99 12.34
N ASP A 187 4.97 18.58 13.12
CA ASP A 187 4.55 18.03 14.40
C ASP A 187 3.07 18.28 14.67
N VAL A 188 2.46 17.42 15.49
CA VAL A 188 1.04 17.47 15.85
C VAL A 188 0.94 17.50 17.37
N HIS A 189 0.23 18.50 17.88
CA HIS A 189 0.07 18.81 19.29
C HIS A 189 -1.38 18.58 19.73
N PRO A 190 -1.85 17.32 19.87
CA PRO A 190 -3.17 17.06 20.42
C PRO A 190 -3.24 17.51 21.88
N ASP A 191 -4.39 18.05 22.29
CA ASP A 191 -4.62 18.35 23.71
C ASP A 191 -4.76 17.04 24.52
N LYS A 192 -4.67 17.12 25.87
CA LYS A 192 -4.67 15.92 26.71
C LYS A 192 -5.92 15.06 26.52
N LYS A 193 -7.09 15.69 26.33
CA LYS A 193 -8.37 15.00 26.14
C LYS A 193 -8.42 14.29 24.79
N LEU A 194 -8.01 14.97 23.72
CA LEU A 194 -7.95 14.41 22.38
C LEU A 194 -6.91 13.29 22.31
N LYS A 195 -5.75 13.44 22.95
CA LYS A 195 -4.75 12.38 23.05
C LYS A 195 -5.32 11.13 23.71
N GLN A 196 -6.03 11.25 24.83
CA GLN A 196 -6.71 10.11 25.45
C GLN A 196 -7.76 9.48 24.53
N ALA A 197 -8.55 10.30 23.83
CA ALA A 197 -9.54 9.80 22.87
C ALA A 197 -8.88 9.05 21.70
N ILE A 198 -7.74 9.55 21.20
CA ILE A 198 -6.92 8.90 20.18
C ILE A 198 -6.38 7.57 20.71
N ASP A 199 -5.74 7.56 21.87
CA ASP A 199 -5.18 6.34 22.46
C ASP A 199 -6.26 5.26 22.65
N ASN A 200 -7.45 5.64 23.11
CA ASN A 200 -8.60 4.75 23.22
C ASN A 200 -9.08 4.25 21.85
N ARG A 201 -9.15 5.13 20.84
CA ARG A 201 -9.58 4.75 19.48
C ARG A 201 -8.57 3.82 18.81
N VAL A 202 -7.27 4.09 18.97
CA VAL A 202 -6.20 3.22 18.46
C VAL A 202 -6.28 1.86 19.12
N THR A 203 -6.46 1.81 20.44
CA THR A 203 -6.64 0.56 21.18
C THR A 203 -7.86 -0.21 20.66
N ALA A 204 -9.01 0.45 20.52
CA ALA A 204 -10.23 -0.18 20.02
C ALA A 204 -10.09 -0.67 18.55
N LEU A 205 -9.36 0.06 17.69
CA LEU A 205 -9.08 -0.38 16.33
C LEU A 205 -8.17 -1.61 16.31
N GLN A 206 -7.15 -1.66 17.17
CA GLN A 206 -6.27 -2.81 17.31
C GLN A 206 -7.04 -4.03 17.83
N GLU A 207 -7.88 -3.86 18.85
CA GLU A 207 -8.75 -4.92 19.38
C GLU A 207 -9.70 -5.44 18.30
N LYS A 208 -10.30 -4.54 17.50
CA LYS A 208 -11.16 -4.92 16.37
C LYS A 208 -10.39 -5.71 15.32
N GLN A 209 -9.19 -5.27 14.94
CA GLN A 209 -8.35 -5.98 13.98
C GLN A 209 -7.93 -7.36 14.50
N GLN A 210 -7.57 -7.47 15.77
CA GLN A 210 -7.27 -8.74 16.42
C GLN A 210 -8.49 -9.66 16.44
N ALA A 211 -9.66 -9.15 16.81
CA ALA A 211 -10.90 -9.92 16.80
C ALA A 211 -11.28 -10.38 15.38
N GLN A 212 -11.08 -9.54 14.35
CA GLN A 212 -11.29 -9.91 12.96
C GLN A 212 -10.32 -10.99 12.50
N ALA A 213 -9.03 -10.85 12.82
CA ALA A 213 -8.02 -11.85 12.51
C ALA A 213 -8.32 -13.19 13.21
N GLU A 214 -8.76 -13.17 14.47
CA GLU A 214 -9.17 -14.37 15.19
C GLU A 214 -10.44 -14.99 14.60
N GLN A 215 -11.44 -14.19 14.23
CA GLN A 215 -12.63 -14.68 13.52
C GLN A 215 -12.28 -15.32 12.18
N GLU A 216 -11.38 -14.71 11.42
CA GLU A 216 -10.91 -15.24 10.15
C GLU A 216 -10.14 -16.56 10.35
N LYS A 217 -9.26 -16.62 11.35
CA LYS A 217 -8.57 -17.84 11.75
C LYS A 217 -9.54 -18.96 12.14
N VAL A 218 -10.56 -18.68 12.95
CA VAL A 218 -11.58 -19.65 13.33
C VAL A 218 -12.40 -20.10 12.12
N LYS A 219 -12.73 -19.19 11.19
CA LYS A 219 -13.40 -19.56 9.92
C LYS A 219 -12.54 -20.50 9.09
N VAL A 220 -11.28 -20.16 8.88
CA VAL A 220 -10.32 -20.99 8.13
C VAL A 220 -10.15 -22.36 8.81
N GLN A 221 -10.07 -22.41 10.14
CA GLN A 221 -10.00 -23.68 10.89
C GLN A 221 -11.24 -24.54 10.67
N LYS A 222 -12.45 -23.99 10.82
CA LYS A 222 -13.70 -24.73 10.58
C LYS A 222 -13.82 -25.22 9.14
N GLU A 223 -13.40 -24.41 8.18
CA GLU A 223 -13.40 -24.79 6.77
C GLU A 223 -12.39 -25.93 6.51
N THR A 224 -11.22 -25.88 7.14
CA THR A 224 -10.21 -26.95 7.09
C THR A 224 -10.71 -28.24 7.72
N GLU A 225 -11.35 -28.18 8.90
CA GLU A 225 -11.96 -29.34 9.56
C GLU A 225 -13.06 -29.96 8.71
N LYS A 226 -13.91 -29.14 8.09
CA LYS A 226 -14.95 -29.60 7.18
C LYS A 226 -14.35 -30.31 5.96
N LEU A 227 -13.33 -29.71 5.34
CA LEU A 227 -12.64 -30.30 4.20
C LEU A 227 -11.97 -31.63 4.56
N GLN A 228 -11.37 -31.70 5.76
CA GLN A 228 -10.76 -32.93 6.26
C GLN A 228 -11.82 -34.01 6.52
N ALA A 229 -12.94 -33.67 7.15
CA ALA A 229 -14.05 -34.60 7.35
C ALA A 229 -14.66 -35.09 6.02
N GLU A 230 -14.82 -34.20 5.04
CA GLU A 230 -15.25 -34.56 3.69
C GLU A 230 -14.24 -35.48 2.98
N ALA A 231 -12.93 -35.21 3.13
CA ALA A 231 -11.87 -36.05 2.60
C ALA A 231 -11.85 -37.45 3.26
N ASP A 232 -11.97 -37.51 4.60
CA ASP A 232 -12.01 -38.76 5.34
C ASP A 232 -13.25 -39.60 4.97
N ALA A 233 -14.43 -38.97 4.87
CA ALA A 233 -15.64 -39.62 4.39
C ALA A 233 -15.48 -40.15 2.95
N GLN A 234 -14.82 -39.38 2.08
CA GLN A 234 -14.54 -39.80 0.70
C GLN A 234 -13.54 -40.97 0.65
N ILE A 235 -12.53 -40.98 1.52
CA ILE A 235 -11.57 -42.08 1.67
C ILE A 235 -12.31 -43.34 2.15
N GLU A 236 -13.17 -43.22 3.16
CA GLU A 236 -13.95 -44.33 3.70
C GLU A 236 -14.92 -44.91 2.66
N LEU A 237 -15.66 -44.06 1.94
CA LEU A 237 -16.51 -44.47 0.82
C LEU A 237 -15.70 -45.18 -0.28
N THR A 238 -14.50 -44.68 -0.59
CA THR A 238 -13.63 -45.29 -1.60
C THR A 238 -13.12 -46.65 -1.14
N LYS A 239 -12.73 -46.80 0.14
CA LYS A 239 -12.35 -48.08 0.73
C LYS A 239 -13.51 -49.08 0.73
N ALA A 240 -14.69 -48.66 1.19
CA ALA A 240 -15.88 -49.50 1.19
C ALA A 240 -16.26 -49.97 -0.23
N LYS A 241 -16.19 -49.09 -1.23
CA LYS A 241 -16.38 -49.45 -2.64
C LYS A 241 -15.31 -50.42 -3.14
N ALA A 242 -14.05 -50.22 -2.76
CA ALA A 242 -12.95 -51.11 -3.14
C ALA A 242 -13.13 -52.51 -2.53
N ASP A 243 -13.50 -52.60 -1.26
CA ASP A 243 -13.73 -53.87 -0.56
C ASP A 243 -14.97 -54.59 -1.08
N ALA A 244 -16.05 -53.87 -1.36
CA ALA A 244 -17.22 -54.42 -2.05
C ALA A 244 -16.86 -54.97 -3.43
N LYS A 245 -15.99 -54.27 -4.19
CA LYS A 245 -15.51 -54.74 -5.49
C LYS A 245 -14.62 -55.98 -5.34
N LYS A 246 -13.71 -56.02 -4.36
CA LYS A 246 -12.90 -57.20 -4.04
C LYS A 246 -13.78 -58.40 -3.69
N ALA A 247 -14.79 -58.22 -2.84
CA ALA A 247 -15.73 -59.28 -2.45
C ALA A 247 -16.52 -59.81 -3.65
N LYS A 248 -17.00 -58.92 -4.53
CA LYS A 248 -17.67 -59.31 -5.79
C LYS A 248 -16.75 -60.10 -6.72
N VAL A 249 -15.49 -59.64 -6.90
CA VAL A 249 -14.50 -60.35 -7.73
C VAL A 249 -14.17 -61.72 -7.14
N LYS A 250 -14.01 -61.82 -5.81
CA LYS A 250 -13.77 -63.09 -5.12
C LYS A 250 -14.96 -64.05 -5.27
N ALA A 251 -16.18 -63.58 -5.05
CA ALA A 251 -17.39 -64.39 -5.23
C ALA A 251 -17.56 -64.85 -6.69
N ALA A 252 -17.27 -63.99 -7.67
CA ALA A 252 -17.29 -64.35 -9.09
C ALA A 252 -16.22 -65.41 -9.42
N ALA A 253 -15.01 -65.28 -8.87
CA ALA A 253 -13.94 -66.26 -9.03
C ALA A 253 -14.29 -67.61 -8.39
N GLU A 254 -14.91 -67.63 -7.21
CA GLU A 254 -15.40 -68.84 -6.55
C GLU A 254 -16.53 -69.52 -7.35
N ALA A 255 -17.45 -68.73 -7.91
CA ALA A 255 -18.51 -69.23 -8.78
C ALA A 255 -17.95 -69.83 -10.08
N GLU A 256 -17.01 -69.15 -10.74
CA GLU A 256 -16.28 -69.65 -11.92
C GLU A 256 -15.50 -70.94 -11.60
N ASN A 257 -14.80 -70.99 -10.48
CA ASN A 257 -14.10 -72.20 -10.03
C ASN A 257 -15.06 -73.37 -9.80
N THR A 258 -16.20 -73.11 -9.17
CA THR A 258 -17.22 -74.13 -8.91
C THR A 258 -17.82 -74.64 -10.22
N LYS A 259 -18.13 -73.75 -11.16
CA LYS A 259 -18.62 -74.10 -12.49
C LYS A 259 -17.60 -74.89 -13.29
N THR A 260 -16.33 -74.52 -13.20
CA THR A 260 -15.22 -75.24 -13.86
C THR A 260 -15.04 -76.64 -13.27
N LYS A 261 -15.08 -76.79 -11.94
CA LYS A 261 -15.06 -78.10 -11.27
C LYS A 261 -16.25 -78.97 -11.67
N ALA A 262 -17.45 -78.40 -11.68
CA ALA A 262 -18.67 -79.11 -12.08
C ALA A 262 -18.60 -79.58 -13.55
N LYS A 263 -18.09 -78.73 -14.46
CA LYS A 263 -17.84 -79.12 -15.86
C LYS A 263 -16.81 -80.23 -15.97
N ALA A 264 -15.66 -80.09 -15.31
CA ALA A 264 -14.60 -81.10 -15.33
C ALA A 264 -15.10 -82.44 -14.79
N GLN A 265 -15.94 -82.43 -13.74
CA GLN A 265 -16.53 -83.64 -13.21
C GLN A 265 -17.61 -84.24 -14.13
N ALA A 266 -18.40 -83.40 -14.81
CA ALA A 266 -19.34 -83.86 -15.83
C ALA A 266 -18.63 -84.50 -17.03
N GLU A 267 -17.53 -83.91 -17.50
CA GLU A 267 -16.69 -84.45 -18.56
C GLU A 267 -16.02 -85.77 -18.13
N ALA A 268 -15.42 -85.82 -16.93
CA ALA A 268 -14.85 -87.04 -16.37
C ALA A 268 -15.90 -88.16 -16.23
N ASN A 269 -17.11 -87.84 -15.77
CA ASN A 269 -18.21 -88.80 -15.69
C ASN A 269 -18.65 -89.30 -17.08
N LYS A 270 -18.61 -88.43 -18.10
CA LYS A 270 -18.94 -88.79 -19.49
C LYS A 270 -17.88 -89.70 -20.10
N GLU A 271 -16.59 -89.41 -19.88
CA GLU A 271 -15.47 -90.27 -20.31
C GLU A 271 -15.49 -91.61 -19.58
N LEU A 272 -15.77 -91.61 -18.28
CA LEU A 272 -15.93 -92.83 -17.50
C LEU A 272 -17.10 -93.66 -18.06
N SER A 273 -18.25 -93.04 -18.31
CA SER A 273 -19.39 -93.74 -18.92
C SER A 273 -19.10 -94.27 -20.32
N ALA A 274 -18.31 -93.56 -21.13
CA ALA A 274 -17.94 -93.99 -22.48
C ALA A 274 -16.89 -95.12 -22.49
N SER A 275 -16.07 -95.22 -21.44
CA SER A 275 -15.08 -96.30 -21.26
C SER A 275 -15.66 -97.55 -20.60
N ILE A 276 -16.89 -97.51 -20.09
CA ILE A 276 -17.66 -98.69 -19.69
C ILE A 276 -18.21 -99.33 -20.97
N THR A 277 -17.48 -100.31 -21.51
CA THR A 277 -17.97 -101.19 -22.58
C THR A 277 -18.69 -102.40 -22.00
N ASP A 278 -19.63 -102.98 -22.75
CA ASP A 278 -20.37 -104.20 -22.34
C ASP A 278 -19.43 -105.37 -22.00
N GLU A 279 -18.26 -105.43 -22.63
CA GLU A 279 -17.19 -106.39 -22.32
C GLU A 279 -16.57 -106.13 -20.95
N LEU A 280 -16.35 -104.86 -20.57
CA LEU A 280 -15.81 -104.48 -19.27
C LEU A 280 -16.81 -104.71 -18.14
N ILE A 281 -18.11 -104.50 -18.40
CA ILE A 281 -19.19 -104.83 -17.47
C ILE A 281 -19.21 -106.34 -17.21
N LYS A 282 -19.22 -107.16 -18.26
CA LYS A 282 -19.16 -108.63 -18.13
C LYS A 282 -17.89 -109.10 -17.43
N MET A 283 -16.75 -108.47 -17.70
CA MET A 283 -15.48 -108.77 -17.02
C MET A 283 -15.57 -108.43 -15.52
N LYS A 284 -16.12 -107.28 -15.15
CA LYS A 284 -16.32 -106.91 -13.74
C LYS A 284 -17.37 -107.74 -13.02
N GLU A 285 -18.47 -108.10 -13.70
CA GLU A 285 -19.42 -109.08 -13.18
C GLU A 285 -18.74 -110.43 -12.95
N ALA A 286 -17.95 -110.91 -13.92
CA ALA A 286 -17.19 -112.16 -13.77
C ALA A 286 -16.17 -112.09 -12.60
N GLU A 287 -15.46 -110.98 -12.41
CA GLU A 287 -14.58 -110.77 -11.25
C GLU A 287 -15.36 -110.73 -9.93
N ALA A 288 -16.50 -110.03 -9.89
CA ALA A 288 -17.37 -109.99 -8.72
C ALA A 288 -17.94 -111.39 -8.40
N HIS A 289 -18.29 -112.18 -9.42
CA HIS A 289 -18.70 -113.58 -9.29
C HIS A 289 -17.56 -114.49 -8.81
N TYR A 290 -16.32 -114.24 -9.24
CA TYR A 290 -15.15 -114.95 -8.71
C TYR A 290 -14.88 -114.62 -7.25
N LYS A 291 -15.13 -113.38 -6.84
CA LYS A 291 -14.86 -112.92 -5.47
C LYS A 291 -15.97 -113.28 -4.47
N ASN A 292 -17.23 -113.27 -4.91
CA ASN A 292 -18.39 -113.41 -4.04
C ASN A 292 -19.27 -114.65 -4.33
N GLY A 293 -19.00 -115.43 -5.38
CA GLY A 293 -19.77 -116.62 -5.75
C GLY A 293 -21.15 -116.32 -6.35
N TRP A 294 -21.79 -117.34 -6.91
CA TRP A 294 -23.16 -117.22 -7.46
C TRP A 294 -24.18 -117.13 -6.32
N VAL A 295 -25.03 -116.11 -6.32
CA VAL A 295 -26.19 -116.03 -5.42
C VAL A 295 -27.41 -116.57 -6.17
N THR A 296 -27.77 -117.84 -5.92
CA THR A 296 -29.03 -118.42 -6.38
C THR A 296 -30.09 -118.20 -5.32
N VAL A 297 -31.08 -117.35 -5.61
CA VAL A 297 -32.24 -117.18 -4.73
C VAL A 297 -33.30 -118.22 -5.13
N GLN A 298 -33.29 -119.37 -4.45
CA GLN A 298 -34.46 -120.25 -4.34
C GLN A 298 -35.14 -119.92 -3.01
N GLY A 299 -36.45 -119.68 -3.06
CA GLY A 299 -37.19 -119.05 -1.97
C GLY A 299 -37.09 -119.77 -0.62
N ALA A 300 -36.92 -118.98 0.44
CA ALA A 300 -37.42 -119.16 1.80
C ALA A 300 -37.09 -117.89 2.59
N ASP A 301 -37.97 -117.54 3.53
CA ASP A 301 -37.95 -116.34 4.38
C ASP A 301 -36.58 -115.96 4.95
N ALA A 302 -36.11 -114.75 4.63
CA ALA A 302 -35.49 -113.83 5.58
C ALA A 302 -35.08 -112.54 4.84
N VAL A 303 -35.68 -111.41 5.22
CA VAL A 303 -35.14 -110.09 4.86
C VAL A 303 -33.85 -109.91 5.66
N ILE A 304 -32.72 -110.06 4.97
CA ILE A 304 -31.41 -109.63 5.48
C ILE A 304 -31.40 -108.10 5.33
N ALA A 305 -31.56 -107.40 6.45
CA ALA A 305 -31.25 -105.98 6.55
C ALA A 305 -29.74 -105.87 6.80
N ASP A 306 -29.01 -105.32 5.83
CA ASP A 306 -27.61 -104.94 6.02
C ASP A 306 -27.53 -103.53 6.64
N LYS A 307 -26.50 -103.29 7.45
CA LYS A 307 -26.27 -102.03 8.17
C LYS A 307 -25.87 -100.87 7.26
#